data_AF-Q60GT3-F1
#
_entry.id   AF-Q60GT3-F1
#
_cell.length_a   1.000
_cell.length_b   1.000
_cell.length_c   1.000
_cell.angle_alpha   90.00
_cell.angle_beta   90.00
_cell.angle_gamma   90.00
#
_symmetry.space_group_name_H-M   'P 1'
#
loop_
_entity.id
_entity.type
_entity.pdbx_description
1 polymer ?
#
loop_
_entity_poly.entity_id
_entity_poly.type
_entity_poly.pdbx_seq_one_letter_code
_entity_poly.pdbx_strand_id
1 'polypeptide(L)'
;MWGRAVRRRCPRGLRRGREALLALLALAGLGALLRARSRSGTVDPGPPRTPLPGRHEPVLPRPPLPADALGAHGEAVRLQLQGEELRLQEESVKQHQINIYLSDRISLHRRLPERWNPLCREVKYDYDNLPKTSVVIAFYNEAWSTLLRTVYSVLETSPDILLEEVILVDDYSDREHLKERLANELSQLPKVRLIRASRREGLVRARLLGASAARGEVLTFLDCHCECHEGWLEPLLQRIHEKESAVVCPVIDVIDWNTFEYLGNSGEPQIGGFDWRLVFTWHVVPQRERQSMRSPIDVIRSPTMAGGLFAVSKRYFDYLGSYDTGMEVWGGENLEFSFRIWQCGGTLETHPCSHVGHVFPKQAPYSRSKALANSVRAAEVWMDEFKELYYHRNPQARLEPFGDVTERKKLRAKLQCKDFKWFLDTVYPELHVPEDRPGFFGMLQNRGLRGYCLDYNPPNENHVEGHQVLLYLCHGMGQNQFFEYTTRKEIRYNTRQPEACITVEDGKDTLVMDLCRETVPENQEFILQEDGTLVHKHSRKCVEATEKVLDNGFAPYLRDCTNSDNQRWFFKERMS
;
A
#
# COMPACT_ATOMS: atom_id res chain seq x y z
N MET A 1 -59.03 36.52 -8.82
CA MET A 1 -60.28 36.84 -9.54
C MET A 1 -59.99 36.88 -11.02
N TRP A 2 -60.74 36.05 -11.79
CA TRP A 2 -61.17 36.23 -13.19
C TRP A 2 -60.05 36.38 -14.26
N GLY A 3 -59.98 35.62 -15.36
CA GLY A 3 -60.98 34.80 -16.03
C GLY A 3 -61.04 35.14 -17.53
N ARG A 4 -60.49 34.23 -18.36
CA ARG A 4 -60.89 33.80 -19.73
C ARG A 4 -61.55 34.76 -20.73
N ALA A 5 -61.11 34.69 -22.00
CA ALA A 5 -61.87 34.30 -23.23
C ALA A 5 -61.07 34.71 -24.49
N VAL A 6 -60.57 33.86 -25.40
CA VAL A 6 -61.16 32.89 -26.37
C VAL A 6 -61.99 33.52 -27.50
N ARG A 7 -61.52 33.39 -28.77
CA ARG A 7 -62.19 32.76 -29.96
C ARG A 7 -61.38 33.09 -31.24
N ARG A 8 -60.72 32.11 -31.87
CA ARG A 8 -61.18 31.21 -32.97
C ARG A 8 -61.39 31.87 -34.34
N ARG A 9 -60.66 31.39 -35.36
CA ARG A 9 -61.24 30.83 -36.61
C ARG A 9 -60.24 29.95 -37.39
N CYS A 10 -60.70 28.73 -37.68
CA CYS A 10 -60.22 27.82 -38.74
C CYS A 10 -60.98 28.11 -40.04
N PRO A 11 -60.45 27.66 -41.19
CA PRO A 11 -61.18 26.70 -42.04
C PRO A 11 -60.25 25.55 -42.50
N ARG A 12 -60.60 24.27 -42.24
CA ARG A 12 -61.42 23.36 -43.07
C ARG A 12 -60.84 23.04 -44.45
N GLY A 13 -60.51 21.77 -44.67
CA GLY A 13 -60.27 21.25 -46.02
C GLY A 13 -59.71 19.83 -46.15
N LEU A 14 -60.29 18.82 -45.48
CA LEU A 14 -60.09 17.40 -45.83
C LEU A 14 -60.62 17.15 -47.26
N ARG A 15 -59.75 16.69 -48.18
CA ARG A 15 -60.11 15.81 -49.31
C ARG A 15 -58.85 15.35 -50.06
N ARG A 16 -58.38 14.14 -49.72
CA ARG A 16 -57.79 13.11 -50.62
C ARG A 16 -57.00 12.08 -49.81
N GLY A 17 -57.67 11.45 -48.85
CA GLY A 17 -57.32 10.11 -48.40
C GLY A 17 -58.02 9.12 -49.33
N ARG A 18 -57.30 8.58 -50.31
CA ARG A 18 -57.61 7.32 -51.00
C ARG A 18 -56.54 6.80 -51.97
N GLU A 19 -55.51 7.59 -52.29
CA GLU A 19 -54.40 7.12 -53.14
C GLU A 19 -53.11 6.79 -52.36
N ALA A 20 -52.93 7.33 -51.15
CA ALA A 20 -51.75 7.01 -50.32
C ALA A 20 -51.84 5.66 -49.58
N LEU A 21 -53.03 5.05 -49.48
CA LEU A 21 -53.22 3.77 -48.77
C LEU A 21 -53.07 2.55 -49.69
N LEU A 22 -53.06 2.73 -51.01
CA LEU A 22 -52.79 1.67 -52.00
C LEU A 22 -51.31 1.54 -52.36
N ALA A 23 -50.51 2.60 -52.20
CA ALA A 23 -49.06 2.56 -52.39
C ALA A 23 -48.30 1.89 -51.22
N LEU A 24 -48.86 1.90 -50.02
CA LEU A 24 -48.27 1.27 -48.83
C LEU A 24 -48.58 -0.23 -48.68
N LEU A 25 -49.56 -0.76 -49.43
CA LEU A 25 -49.85 -2.20 -49.47
C LEU A 25 -49.18 -2.93 -50.66
N ALA A 26 -48.70 -2.22 -51.68
CA ALA A 26 -47.92 -2.81 -52.78
C ALA A 26 -46.43 -2.98 -52.47
N LEU A 27 -45.87 -2.21 -51.52
CA LEU A 27 -44.48 -2.36 -51.04
C LEU A 27 -44.31 -3.43 -49.95
N ALA A 28 -45.41 -3.91 -49.35
CA ALA A 28 -45.39 -5.05 -48.43
C ALA A 28 -45.50 -6.41 -49.15
N GLY A 29 -45.89 -6.43 -50.43
CA GLY A 29 -46.10 -7.66 -51.23
C GLY A 29 -44.91 -8.12 -52.08
N LEU A 30 -43.95 -7.25 -52.41
CA LEU A 30 -42.74 -7.61 -53.17
C LEU A 30 -41.51 -7.95 -52.29
N GLY A 31 -41.55 -7.63 -51.00
CA GLY A 31 -40.54 -8.08 -50.02
C GLY A 31 -40.68 -9.53 -49.58
N ALA A 32 -41.83 -10.17 -49.85
CA ALA A 32 -42.12 -11.54 -49.44
C ALA A 32 -41.78 -12.60 -50.52
N LEU A 33 -41.52 -12.21 -51.76
CA LEU A 33 -41.17 -13.12 -52.87
C LEU A 33 -39.69 -13.14 -53.27
N LEU A 34 -38.88 -12.20 -52.76
CA LEU A 34 -37.41 -12.26 -52.84
C LEU A 34 -36.76 -12.88 -51.58
N ARG A 35 -37.55 -13.18 -50.54
CA ARG A 35 -37.11 -13.88 -49.32
C ARG A 35 -37.31 -15.41 -49.36
N ALA A 36 -37.73 -15.96 -50.49
CA ALA A 36 -37.96 -17.40 -50.67
C ALA A 36 -36.94 -18.10 -51.60
N ARG A 37 -35.81 -17.45 -51.96
CA ARG A 37 -34.78 -18.06 -52.84
C ARG A 37 -33.31 -17.77 -52.47
N SER A 38 -33.00 -17.60 -51.18
CA SER A 38 -31.59 -17.60 -50.71
C SER A 38 -31.36 -18.35 -49.40
N ARG A 39 -32.11 -19.44 -49.15
CA ARG A 39 -31.69 -20.48 -48.20
C ARG A 39 -31.07 -21.66 -48.93
N SER A 40 -29.78 -21.53 -49.22
CA SER A 40 -28.81 -22.64 -49.25
C SER A 40 -27.40 -22.03 -49.20
N GLY A 41 -27.10 -21.43 -48.05
CA GLY A 41 -25.79 -20.93 -47.70
C GLY A 41 -25.73 -20.98 -46.20
N THR A 42 -25.59 -22.18 -45.64
CA THR A 42 -25.02 -22.34 -44.31
C THR A 42 -23.67 -21.63 -44.37
N VAL A 43 -23.53 -20.49 -43.70
CA VAL A 43 -22.21 -20.06 -43.26
C VAL A 43 -21.82 -21.12 -42.26
N ASP A 44 -21.09 -22.13 -42.73
CA ASP A 44 -20.45 -23.08 -41.83
C ASP A 44 -19.71 -22.24 -40.78
N PRO A 45 -19.87 -22.52 -39.48
CA PRO A 45 -18.94 -21.97 -38.51
C PRO A 45 -17.55 -22.42 -39.00
N GLY A 46 -16.73 -21.44 -39.39
CA GLY A 46 -15.37 -21.71 -39.84
C GLY A 46 -14.70 -22.64 -38.83
N PRO A 47 -13.79 -23.53 -39.28
CA PRO A 47 -13.17 -24.50 -38.39
C PRO A 47 -12.63 -23.78 -37.15
N PRO A 48 -12.82 -24.35 -35.93
CA PRO A 48 -12.26 -23.76 -34.71
C PRO A 48 -10.79 -23.45 -34.96
N ARG A 49 -10.39 -22.20 -34.70
CA ARG A 49 -8.97 -21.83 -34.77
C ARG A 49 -8.24 -22.71 -33.75
N THR A 50 -7.14 -23.32 -34.16
CA THR A 50 -6.30 -24.08 -33.24
C THR A 50 -5.84 -23.14 -32.11
N PRO A 51 -6.09 -23.48 -30.84
CA PRO A 51 -5.60 -22.70 -29.70
C PRO A 51 -4.08 -22.54 -29.76
N LEU A 52 -3.54 -21.53 -29.07
CA LEU A 52 -2.08 -21.40 -29.00
C LEU A 52 -1.49 -22.64 -28.31
N PRO A 53 -0.35 -23.16 -28.81
CA PRO A 53 0.31 -24.28 -28.15
C PRO A 53 0.89 -23.82 -26.80
N GLY A 54 0.37 -24.37 -25.70
CA GLY A 54 0.86 -24.14 -24.33
C GLY A 54 0.01 -24.88 -23.30
N ARG A 55 0.61 -25.29 -22.17
CA ARG A 55 -0.14 -25.98 -21.10
C ARG A 55 -0.72 -24.95 -20.13
N HIS A 56 -1.97 -25.15 -19.72
CA HIS A 56 -2.62 -24.35 -18.67
C HIS A 56 -2.20 -24.80 -17.27
N GLU A 57 -1.72 -26.04 -17.14
CA GLU A 57 -1.15 -26.55 -15.90
C GLU A 57 0.12 -25.76 -15.51
N PRO A 58 0.48 -25.73 -14.22
CA PRO A 58 1.73 -25.12 -13.78
C PRO A 58 2.97 -25.69 -14.48
N VAL A 59 4.05 -24.90 -14.50
CA VAL A 59 5.34 -25.31 -15.13
C VAL A 59 5.85 -26.63 -14.56
N LEU A 60 5.74 -26.81 -13.24
CA LEU A 60 6.09 -28.04 -12.54
C LEU A 60 4.89 -28.62 -11.77
N PRO A 61 4.69 -29.95 -11.80
CA PRO A 61 3.77 -30.60 -10.89
C PRO A 61 4.38 -30.64 -9.48
N ARG A 62 3.54 -30.50 -8.45
CA ARG A 62 3.98 -30.70 -7.06
C ARG A 62 4.30 -32.18 -6.80
N PRO A 63 5.43 -32.51 -6.15
CA PRO A 63 5.69 -33.87 -5.67
C PRO A 63 4.69 -34.26 -4.57
N PRO A 64 4.41 -35.57 -4.39
CA PRO A 64 3.56 -36.03 -3.31
C PRO A 64 4.21 -35.72 -1.95
N LEU A 65 3.40 -35.22 -1.01
CA LEU A 65 3.83 -34.95 0.36
C LEU A 65 3.33 -36.04 1.31
N PRO A 66 4.12 -36.43 2.33
CA PRO A 66 3.62 -37.23 3.45
C PRO A 66 2.40 -36.56 4.10
N ALA A 67 1.41 -37.36 4.49
CA ALA A 67 0.16 -36.84 5.09
C ALA A 67 0.40 -36.14 6.44
N ASP A 68 1.50 -36.46 7.12
CA ASP A 68 1.95 -35.92 8.40
C ASP A 68 3.10 -34.91 8.27
N ALA A 69 3.39 -34.43 7.05
CA ALA A 69 4.44 -33.45 6.83
C ALA A 69 4.13 -32.13 7.58
N LEU A 70 5.15 -31.55 8.20
CA LEU A 70 5.03 -30.32 8.97
C LEU A 70 4.62 -29.13 8.10
N GLY A 71 3.56 -28.41 8.49
CA GLY A 71 3.13 -27.20 7.82
C GLY A 71 2.56 -27.45 6.42
N ALA A 72 2.13 -28.69 6.13
CA ALA A 72 1.77 -29.15 4.79
C ALA A 72 0.61 -28.35 4.16
N HIS A 73 -0.29 -27.83 5.01
CA HIS A 73 -1.47 -27.07 4.62
C HIS A 73 -1.45 -25.65 5.18
N GLY A 74 -0.24 -25.12 5.45
CA GLY A 74 -0.06 -23.75 5.95
C GLY A 74 -0.52 -23.55 7.40
N GLU A 75 -0.70 -24.61 8.17
CA GLU A 75 -1.00 -24.55 9.61
C GLU A 75 0.24 -24.14 10.43
N ALA A 76 0.00 -23.54 11.60
CA ALA A 76 1.06 -23.20 12.54
C ALA A 76 1.79 -24.44 13.06
N VAL A 77 3.12 -24.45 12.96
CA VAL A 77 3.95 -25.50 13.55
C VAL A 77 4.75 -24.94 14.73
N ARG A 78 4.74 -25.67 15.85
CA ARG A 78 5.57 -25.39 17.02
C ARG A 78 6.28 -26.66 17.45
N LEU A 79 7.59 -26.72 17.24
CA LEU A 79 8.40 -27.86 17.62
C LEU A 79 8.64 -27.86 19.13
N GLN A 80 8.47 -29.01 19.77
CA GLN A 80 8.80 -29.20 21.19
C GLN A 80 10.28 -29.56 21.34
N LEU A 81 11.15 -28.54 21.23
CA LEU A 81 12.61 -28.70 21.24
C LEU A 81 13.19 -28.54 22.65
N GLN A 82 14.31 -29.21 22.93
CA GLN A 82 15.10 -29.08 24.15
C GLN A 82 16.59 -29.07 23.84
N GLY A 83 17.41 -28.55 24.75
CA GLY A 83 18.87 -28.59 24.64
C GLY A 83 19.40 -27.95 23.35
N GLU A 84 20.21 -28.70 22.60
CA GLU A 84 20.92 -28.20 21.42
C GLU A 84 19.97 -27.79 20.28
N GLU A 85 18.87 -28.51 20.08
CA GLU A 85 17.91 -28.19 19.01
C GLU A 85 17.21 -26.85 19.26
N LEU A 86 16.85 -26.56 20.51
CA LEU A 86 16.28 -25.28 20.89
C LEU A 86 17.30 -24.15 20.67
N ARG A 87 18.57 -24.37 21.05
CA ARG A 87 19.67 -23.42 20.83
C ARG A 87 19.85 -23.09 19.34
N LEU A 88 19.81 -24.11 18.47
CA LEU A 88 19.91 -23.94 17.01
C LEU A 88 18.72 -23.16 16.44
N GLN A 89 17.51 -23.39 16.97
CA GLN A 89 16.34 -22.60 16.59
C GLN A 89 16.51 -21.11 16.95
N GLU A 90 16.91 -20.82 18.19
CA GLU A 90 17.16 -19.45 18.67
C GLU A 90 18.26 -18.76 17.84
N GLU A 91 19.35 -19.47 17.53
CA GLU A 91 20.42 -18.97 16.69
C GLU A 91 19.92 -18.65 15.27
N SER A 92 19.09 -19.51 14.68
CA SER A 92 18.51 -19.27 13.36
C SER A 92 17.65 -17.99 13.31
N VAL A 93 16.81 -17.77 14.33
CA VAL A 93 15.99 -16.57 14.47
C VAL A 93 16.86 -15.34 14.69
N LYS A 94 17.90 -15.44 15.51
CA LYS A 94 18.83 -14.32 15.75
C LYS A 94 19.55 -13.89 14.47
N GLN A 95 19.89 -14.83 13.60
CA GLN A 95 20.61 -14.55 12.36
C GLN A 95 19.69 -14.02 11.24
N HIS A 96 18.46 -14.54 11.12
CA HIS A 96 17.59 -14.27 9.96
C HIS A 96 16.34 -13.46 10.29
N GLN A 97 16.02 -13.27 11.58
CA GLN A 97 14.74 -12.72 12.06
C GLN A 97 13.51 -13.54 11.64
N ILE A 98 13.75 -14.78 11.20
CA ILE A 98 12.79 -15.80 10.77
C ILE A 98 13.23 -17.12 11.39
N ASN A 99 12.29 -17.97 11.79
CA ASN A 99 12.58 -19.31 12.30
C ASN A 99 12.98 -20.26 11.16
N ILE A 100 14.22 -20.09 10.68
CA ILE A 100 14.78 -20.91 9.59
C ILE A 100 14.94 -22.37 10.01
N TYR A 101 15.19 -22.63 11.29
CA TYR A 101 15.24 -24.01 11.81
C TYR A 101 13.94 -24.77 11.53
N LEU A 102 12.78 -24.11 11.70
CA LEU A 102 11.48 -24.66 11.32
C LEU A 102 11.32 -24.69 9.80
N SER A 103 11.64 -23.60 9.10
CA SER A 103 11.55 -23.53 7.63
C SER A 103 12.28 -24.69 6.94
N ASP A 104 13.45 -25.08 7.43
CA ASP A 104 14.27 -26.17 6.86
C ASP A 104 13.60 -27.55 6.99
N ARG A 105 12.57 -27.68 7.84
CA ARG A 105 11.79 -28.91 8.06
C ARG A 105 10.40 -28.88 7.40
N ILE A 106 9.99 -27.73 6.89
CA ILE A 106 8.78 -27.57 6.10
C ILE A 106 9.13 -27.80 4.63
N SER A 107 8.30 -28.56 3.92
CA SER A 107 8.53 -28.86 2.49
C SER A 107 8.74 -27.59 1.66
N LEU A 108 9.66 -27.64 0.71
CA LEU A 108 9.84 -26.59 -0.30
C LEU A 108 8.67 -26.55 -1.31
N HIS A 109 7.84 -27.58 -1.33
CA HIS A 109 6.76 -27.79 -2.29
C HIS A 109 5.36 -27.75 -1.64
N ARG A 110 5.25 -27.21 -0.42
CA ARG A 110 3.96 -27.17 0.30
C ARG A 110 2.92 -26.37 -0.48
N ARG A 111 1.68 -26.84 -0.45
CA ARG A 111 0.54 -26.19 -1.11
C ARG A 111 -0.21 -25.35 -0.09
N LEU A 112 -0.37 -24.06 -0.37
CA LEU A 112 -1.19 -23.19 0.49
C LEU A 112 -2.67 -23.64 0.46
N PRO A 113 -3.37 -23.55 1.59
CA PRO A 113 -4.80 -23.85 1.65
C PRO A 113 -5.58 -22.78 0.89
N GLU A 114 -6.75 -23.16 0.37
CA GLU A 114 -7.62 -22.20 -0.32
C GLU A 114 -8.20 -21.20 0.69
N ARG A 115 -7.90 -19.91 0.51
CA ARG A 115 -8.30 -18.82 1.42
C ARG A 115 -9.00 -17.64 0.77
N TRP A 116 -8.95 -17.52 -0.56
CA TRP A 116 -9.58 -16.40 -1.29
C TRP A 116 -11.12 -16.40 -1.21
N ASN A 117 -11.75 -15.33 -1.69
CA ASN A 117 -13.19 -15.29 -1.86
C ASN A 117 -13.66 -16.38 -2.87
N PRO A 118 -14.70 -17.19 -2.56
CA PRO A 118 -15.17 -18.25 -3.46
C PRO A 118 -15.50 -17.81 -4.88
N LEU A 119 -15.93 -16.56 -5.09
CA LEU A 119 -16.20 -16.00 -6.41
C LEU A 119 -14.97 -16.01 -7.33
N CYS A 120 -13.75 -15.94 -6.77
CA CYS A 120 -12.51 -16.00 -7.54
C CYS A 120 -12.35 -17.31 -8.30
N ARG A 121 -12.91 -18.42 -7.78
CA ARG A 121 -12.88 -19.73 -8.44
C ARG A 121 -13.76 -19.78 -9.70
N GLU A 122 -14.77 -18.93 -9.77
CA GLU A 122 -15.72 -18.90 -10.88
C GLU A 122 -15.18 -18.13 -12.09
N VAL A 123 -14.16 -17.29 -11.89
CA VAL A 123 -13.53 -16.50 -12.94
C VAL A 123 -12.90 -17.41 -14.00
N LYS A 124 -13.14 -17.08 -15.27
CA LYS A 124 -12.55 -17.76 -16.43
C LYS A 124 -11.61 -16.80 -17.14
N TYR A 125 -10.40 -17.27 -17.40
CA TYR A 125 -9.37 -16.51 -18.07
C TYR A 125 -9.15 -17.01 -19.49
N ASP A 126 -8.92 -16.08 -20.41
CA ASP A 126 -8.61 -16.39 -21.81
C ASP A 126 -7.09 -16.51 -22.00
N TYR A 127 -6.57 -17.70 -21.68
CA TYR A 127 -5.14 -18.02 -21.67
C TYR A 127 -4.44 -17.74 -23.01
N ASP A 128 -5.15 -17.84 -24.13
CA ASP A 128 -4.59 -17.59 -25.47
C ASP A 128 -4.28 -16.10 -25.70
N ASN A 129 -4.89 -15.19 -24.94
CA ASN A 129 -4.74 -13.74 -25.14
C ASN A 129 -4.06 -13.02 -23.97
N LEU A 130 -3.76 -13.73 -22.87
CA LEU A 130 -3.05 -13.15 -21.74
C LEU A 130 -1.56 -12.93 -22.04
N PRO A 131 -0.97 -11.81 -21.57
CA PRO A 131 0.44 -11.53 -21.78
C PRO A 131 1.30 -12.46 -20.93
N LYS A 132 2.50 -12.81 -21.43
CA LYS A 132 3.45 -13.58 -20.64
C LYS A 132 4.22 -12.69 -19.66
N THR A 133 4.55 -13.26 -18.50
CA THR A 133 5.34 -12.56 -17.47
C THR A 133 6.75 -13.12 -17.27
N SER A 134 7.68 -12.23 -16.97
CA SER A 134 8.94 -12.56 -16.30
C SER A 134 8.81 -12.27 -14.82
N VAL A 135 8.90 -13.30 -13.99
CA VAL A 135 8.92 -13.15 -12.52
C VAL A 135 10.34 -12.77 -12.09
N VAL A 136 10.51 -11.66 -11.38
CA VAL A 136 11.81 -11.15 -10.92
C VAL A 136 11.90 -11.20 -9.41
N ILE A 137 12.87 -11.95 -8.90
CA ILE A 137 13.10 -12.18 -7.46
C ILE A 137 14.52 -11.72 -7.13
N ALA A 138 14.64 -10.52 -6.56
CA ALA A 138 15.91 -10.05 -6.01
C ALA A 138 16.11 -10.63 -4.59
N PHE A 139 17.33 -11.07 -4.28
CA PHE A 139 17.65 -11.62 -2.97
C PHE A 139 19.03 -11.16 -2.49
N TYR A 140 19.15 -11.01 -1.17
CA TYR A 140 20.40 -10.71 -0.48
C TYR A 140 20.46 -11.49 0.83
N ASN A 141 21.42 -12.41 0.94
CA ASN A 141 21.65 -13.21 2.15
C ASN A 141 20.43 -14.00 2.66
N GLU A 142 19.49 -14.33 1.78
CA GLU A 142 18.29 -15.09 2.11
C GLU A 142 18.64 -16.53 2.56
N ALA A 143 17.80 -17.10 3.43
CA ALA A 143 17.95 -18.49 3.81
C ALA A 143 17.63 -19.43 2.64
N TRP A 144 18.26 -20.60 2.64
CA TRP A 144 18.10 -21.57 1.56
C TRP A 144 16.64 -22.01 1.38
N SER A 145 15.98 -22.41 2.46
CA SER A 145 14.63 -22.99 2.40
C SER A 145 13.56 -21.98 1.96
N THR A 146 13.62 -20.74 2.43
CA THR A 146 12.68 -19.66 2.03
C THR A 146 12.87 -19.27 0.57
N LEU A 147 14.12 -19.10 0.11
CA LEU A 147 14.43 -18.77 -1.29
C LEU A 147 13.93 -19.86 -2.23
N LEU A 148 14.29 -21.12 -1.99
CA LEU A 148 13.92 -22.22 -2.87
C LEU A 148 12.41 -22.48 -2.83
N ARG A 149 11.77 -22.39 -1.65
CA ARG A 149 10.30 -22.49 -1.55
C ARG A 149 9.60 -21.42 -2.38
N THR A 150 10.13 -20.20 -2.43
CA THR A 150 9.61 -19.15 -3.32
C THR A 150 9.69 -19.56 -4.79
N VAL A 151 10.86 -20.04 -5.23
CA VAL A 151 11.07 -20.48 -6.62
C VAL A 151 10.14 -21.63 -6.99
N TYR A 152 10.08 -22.68 -6.18
CA TYR A 152 9.20 -23.82 -6.41
C TYR A 152 7.73 -23.40 -6.37
N SER A 153 7.33 -22.56 -5.42
CA SER A 153 5.96 -22.05 -5.33
C SER A 153 5.53 -21.32 -6.60
N VAL A 154 6.40 -20.49 -7.20
CA VAL A 154 6.13 -19.84 -8.49
C VAL A 154 5.98 -20.88 -9.61
N LEU A 155 6.94 -21.81 -9.75
CA LEU A 155 6.91 -22.82 -10.82
C LEU A 155 5.71 -23.79 -10.71
N GLU A 156 5.23 -24.04 -9.49
CA GLU A 156 4.17 -24.99 -9.18
C GLU A 156 2.78 -24.36 -9.10
N THR A 157 2.67 -23.03 -9.27
CA THR A 157 1.38 -22.31 -9.28
C THR A 157 1.17 -21.45 -10.52
N SER A 158 2.23 -21.14 -11.27
CA SER A 158 2.14 -20.29 -12.47
C SER A 158 1.87 -21.16 -13.70
N PRO A 159 0.78 -20.93 -14.45
CA PRO A 159 0.49 -21.64 -15.69
C PRO A 159 1.65 -21.57 -16.70
N ASP A 160 2.01 -22.70 -17.30
CA ASP A 160 3.17 -22.81 -18.19
C ASP A 160 3.06 -21.90 -19.42
N ILE A 161 1.86 -21.72 -19.95
CA ILE A 161 1.61 -20.82 -21.09
C ILE A 161 1.85 -19.33 -20.74
N LEU A 162 1.73 -18.93 -19.47
CA LEU A 162 1.82 -17.54 -19.01
C LEU A 162 3.19 -17.18 -18.42
N LEU A 163 3.92 -18.15 -17.86
CA LEU A 163 5.25 -17.90 -17.30
C LEU A 163 6.32 -17.99 -18.38
N GLU A 164 6.96 -16.87 -18.72
CA GLU A 164 8.09 -16.85 -19.64
C GLU A 164 9.37 -17.31 -18.94
N GLU A 165 9.67 -16.74 -17.77
CA GLU A 165 10.87 -17.05 -16.99
C GLU A 165 10.78 -16.55 -15.54
N VAL A 166 11.55 -17.19 -14.65
CA VAL A 166 11.84 -16.74 -13.28
C VAL A 166 13.29 -16.28 -13.24
N ILE A 167 13.52 -15.00 -12.96
CA ILE A 167 14.83 -14.37 -12.89
C ILE A 167 15.16 -14.10 -11.43
N LEU A 168 16.12 -14.86 -10.92
CA LEU A 168 16.72 -14.65 -9.62
C LEU A 168 17.89 -13.68 -9.76
N VAL A 169 17.90 -12.62 -8.95
CA VAL A 169 18.97 -11.63 -8.92
C VAL A 169 19.66 -11.65 -7.57
N ASP A 170 20.86 -12.22 -7.53
CA ASP A 170 21.73 -12.19 -6.36
C ASP A 170 22.35 -10.80 -6.21
N ASP A 171 21.88 -10.04 -5.21
CA ASP A 171 22.39 -8.71 -4.86
C ASP A 171 23.68 -8.79 -4.03
N TYR A 172 24.67 -9.55 -4.54
CA TYR A 172 25.99 -9.70 -3.93
C TYR A 172 25.96 -10.35 -2.53
N SER A 173 25.26 -11.46 -2.41
CA SER A 173 25.18 -12.23 -1.18
C SER A 173 26.54 -12.81 -0.76
N ASP A 174 26.80 -12.81 0.55
CA ASP A 174 28.03 -13.35 1.13
C ASP A 174 27.89 -14.81 1.62
N ARG A 175 26.66 -15.30 1.79
CA ARG A 175 26.39 -16.66 2.28
C ARG A 175 26.82 -17.72 1.27
N GLU A 176 27.60 -18.70 1.74
CA GLU A 176 28.19 -19.73 0.89
C GLU A 176 27.15 -20.59 0.16
N HIS A 177 26.02 -20.90 0.80
CA HIS A 177 24.94 -21.68 0.18
C HIS A 177 24.30 -20.98 -1.03
N LEU A 178 24.46 -19.67 -1.18
CA LEU A 178 23.92 -18.90 -2.31
C LEU A 178 24.85 -18.85 -3.53
N LYS A 179 26.05 -19.46 -3.45
CA LYS A 179 27.06 -19.48 -4.52
C LYS A 179 26.87 -20.70 -5.43
N GLU A 180 27.87 -21.57 -5.51
CA GLU A 180 27.87 -22.74 -6.41
C GLU A 180 26.72 -23.70 -6.11
N ARG A 181 26.41 -23.91 -4.82
CA ARG A 181 25.29 -24.77 -4.40
C ARG A 181 23.96 -24.31 -5.02
N LEU A 182 23.66 -23.03 -4.96
CA LEU A 182 22.44 -22.46 -5.55
C LEU A 182 22.45 -22.58 -7.07
N ALA A 183 23.58 -22.27 -7.73
CA ALA A 183 23.68 -22.39 -9.18
C ALA A 183 23.43 -23.84 -9.67
N ASN A 184 23.97 -24.83 -8.95
CA ASN A 184 23.78 -26.23 -9.27
C ASN A 184 22.33 -26.67 -9.10
N GLU A 185 21.67 -26.29 -8.01
CA GLU A 185 20.25 -26.59 -7.77
C GLU A 185 19.36 -25.99 -8.86
N LEU A 186 19.53 -24.70 -9.17
CA LEU A 186 18.68 -23.99 -10.14
C LEU A 186 18.94 -24.44 -11.59
N SER A 187 20.13 -24.99 -11.90
CA SER A 187 20.47 -25.47 -13.25
C SER A 187 19.56 -26.60 -13.75
N GLN A 188 18.88 -27.29 -12.84
CA GLN A 188 17.97 -28.40 -13.15
C GLN A 188 16.53 -27.92 -13.40
N LEU A 189 16.21 -26.65 -13.09
CA LEU A 189 14.85 -26.14 -13.13
C LEU A 189 14.52 -25.50 -14.49
N PRO A 190 13.34 -25.80 -15.07
CA PRO A 190 12.91 -25.16 -16.30
C PRO A 190 12.59 -23.69 -16.05
N LYS A 191 12.83 -22.84 -17.06
CA LYS A 191 12.46 -21.41 -17.05
C LYS A 191 13.12 -20.59 -15.93
N VAL A 192 14.13 -21.10 -15.24
CA VAL A 192 14.85 -20.36 -14.19
C VAL A 192 16.17 -19.79 -14.73
N ARG A 193 16.45 -18.53 -14.40
CA ARG A 193 17.73 -17.87 -14.68
C ARG A 193 18.26 -17.23 -13.41
N LEU A 194 19.56 -17.35 -13.19
CA LEU A 194 20.27 -16.69 -12.10
C LEU A 194 21.20 -15.62 -12.66
N ILE A 195 21.03 -14.39 -12.18
CA ILE A 195 21.88 -13.23 -12.46
C ILE A 195 22.56 -12.82 -11.15
N ARG A 196 23.85 -12.49 -11.21
CA ARG A 196 24.60 -12.03 -10.04
C ARG A 196 25.12 -10.62 -10.26
N ALA A 197 24.87 -9.75 -9.29
CA ALA A 197 25.45 -8.41 -9.27
C ALA A 197 26.96 -8.51 -8.98
N SER A 198 27.75 -7.59 -9.55
CA SER A 198 29.20 -7.52 -9.34
C SER A 198 29.60 -6.78 -8.05
N ARG A 199 28.64 -6.15 -7.38
CA ARG A 199 28.78 -5.42 -6.11
C ARG A 199 27.41 -5.35 -5.44
N ARG A 200 27.36 -4.91 -4.18
CA ARG A 200 26.09 -4.66 -3.50
C ARG A 200 25.36 -3.48 -4.16
N GLU A 201 24.26 -3.76 -4.82
CA GLU A 201 23.44 -2.79 -5.54
C GLU A 201 22.28 -2.29 -4.69
N GLY A 202 21.70 -3.12 -3.82
CA GLY A 202 20.46 -2.81 -3.11
C GLY A 202 19.22 -3.14 -3.93
N LEU A 203 18.06 -3.27 -3.28
CA LEU A 203 16.89 -3.92 -3.87
C LEU A 203 16.43 -3.26 -5.18
N VAL A 204 16.47 -1.92 -5.26
CA VAL A 204 16.02 -1.16 -6.41
C VAL A 204 16.85 -1.50 -7.64
N ARG A 205 18.17 -1.39 -7.53
CA ARG A 205 19.08 -1.65 -8.65
C ARG A 205 19.16 -3.14 -8.99
N ALA A 206 19.04 -4.03 -8.01
CA ALA A 206 18.91 -5.47 -8.26
C ALA A 206 17.62 -5.81 -9.04
N ARG A 207 16.47 -5.24 -8.67
CA ARG A 207 15.22 -5.37 -9.46
C ARG A 207 15.38 -4.84 -10.88
N LEU A 208 16.09 -3.72 -11.08
CA LEU A 208 16.36 -3.18 -12.40
C LEU A 208 17.27 -4.07 -13.26
N LEU A 209 18.25 -4.76 -12.66
CA LEU A 209 19.05 -5.77 -13.38
C LEU A 209 18.16 -6.91 -13.90
N GLY A 210 17.25 -7.41 -13.07
CA GLY A 210 16.28 -8.43 -13.46
C GLY A 210 15.32 -7.92 -14.55
N ALA A 211 14.74 -6.73 -14.35
CA ALA A 211 13.84 -6.09 -15.30
C ALA A 211 14.50 -5.85 -16.66
N SER A 212 15.78 -5.45 -16.69
CA SER A 212 16.53 -5.24 -17.93
C SER A 212 16.74 -6.55 -18.70
N ALA A 213 16.96 -7.66 -17.97
CA ALA A 213 17.19 -8.98 -18.54
C ALA A 213 15.91 -9.76 -18.90
N ALA A 214 14.74 -9.27 -18.46
CA ALA A 214 13.44 -9.89 -18.65
C ALA A 214 12.95 -9.86 -20.10
N ARG A 215 12.35 -10.97 -20.55
CA ARG A 215 11.83 -11.22 -21.90
C ARG A 215 10.31 -11.20 -21.98
N GLY A 216 9.62 -11.33 -20.86
CA GLY A 216 8.16 -11.25 -20.77
C GLY A 216 7.63 -9.85 -21.09
N GLU A 217 6.36 -9.81 -21.49
CA GLU A 217 5.63 -8.57 -21.75
C GLU A 217 5.27 -7.86 -20.43
N VAL A 218 5.06 -8.64 -19.37
CA VAL A 218 4.81 -8.19 -18.00
C VAL A 218 6.02 -8.51 -17.13
N LEU A 219 6.32 -7.61 -16.19
CA LEU A 219 7.24 -7.84 -15.09
C LEU A 219 6.42 -8.13 -13.84
N THR A 220 6.65 -9.26 -13.19
CA THR A 220 6.06 -9.57 -11.88
C THR A 220 7.17 -9.64 -10.84
N PHE A 221 7.25 -8.66 -9.96
CA PHE A 221 8.23 -8.67 -8.87
C PHE A 221 7.67 -9.44 -7.69
N LEU A 222 8.51 -10.28 -7.07
CA LEU A 222 8.26 -10.93 -5.79
C LEU A 222 9.50 -10.82 -4.91
N ASP A 223 9.31 -10.88 -3.60
CA ASP A 223 10.41 -11.02 -2.65
C ASP A 223 10.81 -12.51 -2.51
N CYS A 224 11.98 -12.78 -1.93
CA CYS A 224 12.60 -14.10 -1.88
C CYS A 224 12.13 -15.00 -0.71
N HIS A 225 11.03 -14.62 -0.06
CA HIS A 225 10.41 -15.35 1.04
C HIS A 225 8.88 -15.26 0.91
N CYS A 226 8.40 -15.67 -0.26
CA CYS A 226 7.00 -15.66 -0.63
C CYS A 226 6.49 -17.07 -0.95
N GLU A 227 5.19 -17.27 -0.79
CA GLU A 227 4.50 -18.48 -1.23
C GLU A 227 3.19 -18.08 -1.92
N CYS A 228 3.01 -18.54 -3.15
CA CYS A 228 1.90 -18.16 -4.01
C CYS A 228 0.68 -19.04 -3.71
N HIS A 229 -0.49 -18.41 -3.62
CA HIS A 229 -1.76 -19.13 -3.62
C HIS A 229 -2.05 -19.68 -5.03
N GLU A 230 -2.88 -20.71 -5.14
CA GLU A 230 -3.37 -21.19 -6.44
C GLU A 230 -4.08 -20.06 -7.20
N GLY A 231 -3.88 -19.96 -8.52
CA GLY A 231 -4.54 -18.96 -9.37
C GLY A 231 -4.12 -17.51 -9.10
N TRP A 232 -2.97 -17.27 -8.47
CA TRP A 232 -2.52 -15.92 -8.12
C TRP A 232 -2.15 -15.05 -9.34
N LEU A 233 -1.73 -15.65 -10.46
CA LEU A 233 -1.06 -14.93 -11.53
C LEU A 233 -2.04 -14.41 -12.59
N GLU A 234 -3.03 -15.21 -12.94
CA GLU A 234 -4.03 -14.91 -13.95
C GLU A 234 -4.80 -13.61 -13.69
N PRO A 235 -5.26 -13.29 -12.46
CA PRO A 235 -5.94 -12.02 -12.18
C PRO A 235 -5.04 -10.80 -12.46
N LEU A 236 -3.74 -10.90 -12.14
CA LEU A 236 -2.79 -9.82 -12.37
C LEU A 236 -2.59 -9.56 -13.87
N LEU A 237 -2.38 -10.63 -14.63
CA LEU A 237 -2.14 -10.54 -16.08
C LEU A 237 -3.40 -10.14 -16.84
N GLN A 238 -4.57 -10.66 -16.43
CA GLN A 238 -5.87 -10.25 -16.98
C GLN A 238 -6.08 -8.75 -16.79
N ARG A 239 -5.78 -8.22 -15.61
CA ARG A 239 -5.97 -6.79 -15.37
C ARG A 239 -5.05 -5.91 -16.23
N ILE A 240 -3.80 -6.32 -16.39
CA ILE A 240 -2.83 -5.60 -17.25
C ILE A 240 -3.21 -5.72 -18.72
N HIS A 241 -3.75 -6.87 -19.14
CA HIS A 241 -4.29 -7.07 -20.48
C HIS A 241 -5.42 -6.08 -20.78
N GLU A 242 -6.32 -5.84 -19.83
CA GLU A 242 -7.40 -4.85 -19.96
C GLU A 242 -6.89 -3.41 -19.93
N LYS A 243 -5.85 -3.15 -19.15
CA LYS A 243 -5.32 -1.81 -18.92
C LYS A 243 -3.80 -1.84 -18.70
N GLU A 244 -3.05 -1.58 -19.76
CA GLU A 244 -1.58 -1.61 -19.74
C GLU A 244 -0.96 -0.65 -18.70
N SER A 245 -1.64 0.47 -18.41
CA SER A 245 -1.19 1.47 -17.43
C SER A 245 -1.57 1.16 -15.98
N ALA A 246 -2.13 -0.02 -15.71
CA ALA A 246 -2.38 -0.51 -14.36
C ALA A 246 -1.13 -1.21 -13.81
N VAL A 247 -0.75 -0.84 -12.58
CA VAL A 247 0.20 -1.58 -11.75
C VAL A 247 -0.64 -2.35 -10.74
N VAL A 248 -0.51 -3.67 -10.72
CA VAL A 248 -1.44 -4.56 -10.02
C VAL A 248 -0.70 -5.37 -8.96
N CYS A 249 -1.10 -5.23 -7.71
CA CYS A 249 -0.56 -5.94 -6.57
C CYS A 249 -1.46 -7.13 -6.19
N PRO A 250 -0.89 -8.27 -5.74
CA PRO A 250 -1.65 -9.26 -5.01
C PRO A 250 -2.06 -8.70 -3.64
N VAL A 251 -3.06 -9.31 -3.02
CA VAL A 251 -3.24 -9.28 -1.57
C VAL A 251 -2.02 -9.96 -0.95
N ILE A 252 -1.32 -9.23 -0.08
CA ILE A 252 -0.15 -9.73 0.62
C ILE A 252 -0.60 -10.32 1.95
N ASP A 253 -0.66 -11.64 2.01
CA ASP A 253 -1.03 -12.35 3.23
C ASP A 253 0.20 -12.55 4.12
N VAL A 254 -0.01 -12.61 5.42
CA VAL A 254 1.07 -12.90 6.37
C VAL A 254 1.36 -14.40 6.37
N ILE A 255 2.63 -14.76 6.22
CA ILE A 255 3.18 -16.02 6.70
C ILE A 255 3.94 -15.70 8.00
N ASP A 256 3.54 -16.31 9.11
CA ASP A 256 4.17 -16.03 10.40
C ASP A 256 5.64 -16.46 10.40
N TRP A 257 6.54 -15.56 10.78
CA TRP A 257 7.99 -15.82 10.74
C TRP A 257 8.44 -16.91 11.73
N ASN A 258 7.64 -17.22 12.75
CA ASN A 258 7.99 -18.14 13.81
C ASN A 258 7.35 -19.53 13.65
N THR A 259 6.09 -19.58 13.20
CA THR A 259 5.29 -20.80 13.05
C THR A 259 5.06 -21.21 11.59
N PHE A 260 5.36 -20.34 10.63
CA PHE A 260 5.09 -20.51 9.20
C PHE A 260 3.61 -20.74 8.85
N GLU A 261 2.71 -20.34 9.75
CA GLU A 261 1.27 -20.32 9.49
C GLU A 261 0.93 -19.33 8.38
N TYR A 262 0.09 -19.74 7.43
CA TYR A 262 -0.45 -18.88 6.39
C TYR A 262 -1.78 -18.27 6.85
N LEU A 263 -1.81 -16.94 6.95
CA LEU A 263 -2.90 -16.15 7.53
C LEU A 263 -3.79 -15.48 6.46
N GLY A 264 -3.78 -15.99 5.23
CA GLY A 264 -4.70 -15.54 4.18
C GLY A 264 -6.16 -15.78 4.57
N ASN A 265 -7.05 -14.88 4.14
CA ASN A 265 -8.48 -14.97 4.41
C ASN A 265 -9.30 -14.40 3.23
N SER A 266 -10.60 -14.71 3.22
CA SER A 266 -11.53 -14.40 2.12
C SER A 266 -12.20 -13.03 2.24
N GLY A 267 -11.82 -12.25 3.26
CA GLY A 267 -12.38 -10.93 3.54
C GLY A 267 -11.90 -9.86 2.55
N GLU A 268 -12.46 -8.67 2.69
CA GLU A 268 -11.95 -7.49 2.01
C GLU A 268 -10.51 -7.20 2.49
N PRO A 269 -9.52 -7.08 1.58
CA PRO A 269 -8.14 -6.86 1.99
C PRO A 269 -7.93 -5.43 2.49
N GLN A 270 -6.87 -5.22 3.26
CA GLN A 270 -6.35 -3.88 3.49
C GLN A 270 -5.67 -3.36 2.21
N ILE A 271 -5.64 -2.03 2.05
CA ILE A 271 -4.92 -1.35 0.98
C ILE A 271 -3.85 -0.43 1.57
N GLY A 272 -2.94 0.02 0.71
CA GLY A 272 -1.77 0.78 1.10
C GLY A 272 -2.01 2.28 1.17
N GLY A 273 -1.55 2.89 2.26
CA GLY A 273 -1.44 4.34 2.45
C GLY A 273 -0.04 4.74 2.94
N PHE A 274 0.03 5.93 3.53
CA PHE A 274 1.23 6.42 4.22
C PHE A 274 0.81 7.41 5.31
N ASP A 275 1.67 7.61 6.30
CA ASP A 275 1.55 8.73 7.24
C ASP A 275 2.54 9.85 6.91
N TRP A 276 2.39 11.01 7.56
CA TRP A 276 3.25 12.17 7.32
C TRP A 276 4.71 12.00 7.78
N ARG A 277 5.14 10.82 8.21
CA ARG A 277 6.58 10.48 8.36
C ARG A 277 7.14 9.82 7.10
N LEU A 278 6.34 9.69 6.04
CA LEU A 278 6.62 8.87 4.85
C LEU A 278 6.93 7.42 5.18
N VAL A 279 6.14 6.86 6.09
CA VAL A 279 6.12 5.43 6.39
C VAL A 279 4.86 4.82 5.79
N PHE A 280 5.00 3.70 5.08
CA PHE A 280 3.88 2.94 4.57
C PHE A 280 2.98 2.44 5.71
N THR A 281 1.67 2.53 5.52
CA THR A 281 0.67 2.04 6.46
C THR A 281 -0.41 1.27 5.72
N TRP A 282 -1.01 0.28 6.39
CA TRP A 282 -2.21 -0.38 5.91
C TRP A 282 -3.44 0.35 6.41
N HIS A 283 -4.48 0.46 5.58
CA HIS A 283 -5.80 0.94 6.00
C HIS A 283 -6.92 0.16 5.32
N VAL A 284 -8.12 0.27 5.88
CA VAL A 284 -9.32 -0.34 5.31
C VAL A 284 -9.74 0.36 4.02
N VAL A 285 -10.45 -0.36 3.14
CA VAL A 285 -10.97 0.21 1.90
C VAL A 285 -12.02 1.27 2.25
N PRO A 286 -11.87 2.53 1.76
CA PRO A 286 -12.83 3.58 2.05
C PRO A 286 -14.16 3.33 1.35
N GLN A 287 -15.24 3.86 1.92
CA GLN A 287 -16.60 3.66 1.40
C GLN A 287 -16.73 4.10 -0.07
N ARG A 288 -16.04 5.18 -0.46
CA ARG A 288 -15.98 5.71 -1.83
C ARG A 288 -15.48 4.66 -2.83
N GLU A 289 -14.43 3.93 -2.47
CA GLU A 289 -13.85 2.90 -3.35
C GLU A 289 -14.75 1.66 -3.37
N ARG A 290 -15.27 1.22 -2.21
CA ARG A 290 -16.24 0.11 -2.10
C ARG A 290 -17.48 0.32 -2.98
N GLN A 291 -18.00 1.55 -3.05
CA GLN A 291 -19.16 1.87 -3.88
C GLN A 291 -18.89 1.83 -5.39
N SER A 292 -17.62 1.91 -5.80
CA SER A 292 -17.22 1.84 -7.20
C SER A 292 -17.07 0.40 -7.70
N MET A 293 -16.89 -0.55 -6.78
CA MET A 293 -16.78 -1.98 -7.07
C MET A 293 -18.16 -2.57 -7.38
N ARG A 294 -18.24 -3.40 -8.42
CA ARG A 294 -19.45 -4.14 -8.81
C ARG A 294 -19.53 -5.48 -8.09
N SER A 295 -18.37 -6.04 -7.76
CA SER A 295 -18.20 -7.31 -7.07
C SER A 295 -17.12 -7.18 -5.98
N PRO A 296 -17.19 -7.94 -4.87
CA PRO A 296 -16.14 -7.98 -3.85
C PRO A 296 -14.76 -8.42 -4.37
N ILE A 297 -14.72 -9.01 -5.56
CA ILE A 297 -13.49 -9.51 -6.20
C ILE A 297 -12.95 -8.59 -7.31
N ASP A 298 -13.60 -7.45 -7.55
CA ASP A 298 -13.07 -6.43 -8.47
C ASP A 298 -11.77 -5.85 -7.91
N VAL A 299 -10.92 -5.35 -8.79
CA VAL A 299 -9.70 -4.62 -8.39
C VAL A 299 -10.03 -3.40 -7.53
N ILE A 300 -9.19 -3.13 -6.53
CA ILE A 300 -9.37 -2.06 -5.56
C ILE A 300 -8.25 -1.04 -5.77
N ARG A 301 -8.57 0.23 -6.03
CA ARG A 301 -7.53 1.25 -6.14
C ARG A 301 -6.86 1.48 -4.79
N SER A 302 -5.53 1.51 -4.80
CA SER A 302 -4.70 1.68 -3.61
C SER A 302 -3.85 2.95 -3.74
N PRO A 303 -3.89 3.89 -2.78
CA PRO A 303 -3.03 5.07 -2.78
C PRO A 303 -1.54 4.72 -2.90
N THR A 304 -1.09 3.70 -2.16
CA THR A 304 0.28 3.23 -2.18
C THR A 304 0.37 1.70 -2.26
N MET A 305 1.56 1.19 -2.56
CA MET A 305 1.90 -0.23 -2.46
C MET A 305 2.78 -0.49 -1.25
N ALA A 306 2.66 -1.68 -0.66
CA ALA A 306 3.61 -2.13 0.37
C ALA A 306 5.06 -2.16 -0.15
N GLY A 307 5.23 -2.32 -1.46
CA GLY A 307 6.51 -2.65 -2.09
C GLY A 307 6.73 -4.16 -2.04
N GLY A 308 7.60 -4.70 -2.90
CA GLY A 308 7.82 -6.15 -2.93
C GLY A 308 7.15 -6.86 -4.09
N LEU A 309 5.81 -6.85 -4.05
CA LEU A 309 4.98 -7.74 -4.85
C LEU A 309 4.04 -6.95 -5.76
N PHE A 310 4.28 -6.98 -7.07
CA PHE A 310 3.40 -6.34 -8.06
C PHE A 310 3.72 -6.82 -9.48
N ALA A 311 2.73 -6.72 -10.36
CA ALA A 311 2.85 -6.91 -11.80
C ALA A 311 2.66 -5.57 -12.55
N VAL A 312 3.40 -5.38 -13.64
CA VAL A 312 3.32 -4.19 -14.49
C VAL A 312 3.76 -4.52 -15.92
N SER A 313 3.13 -3.91 -16.94
CA SER A 313 3.66 -3.98 -18.31
C SER A 313 5.12 -3.51 -18.33
N LYS A 314 6.03 -4.30 -18.92
CA LYS A 314 7.45 -3.94 -19.04
C LYS A 314 7.60 -2.60 -19.77
N ARG A 315 6.85 -2.41 -20.85
CA ARG A 315 6.85 -1.15 -21.63
C ARG A 315 6.38 0.03 -20.79
N TYR A 316 5.32 -0.16 -20.00
CA TYR A 316 4.80 0.89 -19.14
C TYR A 316 5.75 1.22 -17.98
N PHE A 317 6.40 0.21 -17.40
CA PHE A 317 7.43 0.37 -16.39
C PHE A 317 8.61 1.21 -16.92
N ASP A 318 9.10 0.92 -18.12
CA ASP A 318 10.15 1.69 -18.78
C ASP A 318 9.70 3.11 -19.15
N TYR A 319 8.46 3.26 -19.65
CA TYR A 319 7.85 4.56 -19.94
C TYR A 319 7.78 5.47 -18.71
N LEU A 320 7.40 4.92 -17.55
CA LEU A 320 7.36 5.64 -16.29
C LEU A 320 8.76 5.92 -15.72
N GLY A 321 9.85 5.52 -16.39
CA GLY A 321 11.21 5.70 -15.90
C GLY A 321 11.58 4.75 -14.76
N SER A 322 11.06 3.53 -14.81
CA SER A 322 11.43 2.37 -13.98
C SER A 322 11.46 2.69 -12.48
N TYR A 323 12.64 2.67 -11.84
CA TYR A 323 12.85 3.17 -10.48
C TYR A 323 13.87 4.32 -10.46
N ASP A 324 13.85 5.11 -9.39
CA ASP A 324 14.93 6.04 -9.08
C ASP A 324 16.21 5.28 -8.68
N THR A 325 17.19 5.21 -9.58
CA THR A 325 18.47 4.51 -9.37
C THR A 325 19.34 5.11 -8.26
N GLY A 326 19.02 6.34 -7.82
CA GLY A 326 19.70 7.00 -6.70
C GLY A 326 19.26 6.50 -5.32
N MET A 327 18.18 5.70 -5.25
CA MET A 327 17.78 5.06 -4.00
C MET A 327 18.71 3.89 -3.64
N GLU A 328 19.06 3.76 -2.37
CA GLU A 328 20.04 2.79 -1.89
C GLU A 328 19.44 1.77 -0.93
N VAL A 329 19.89 0.52 -1.04
CA VAL A 329 19.59 -0.61 -0.13
C VAL A 329 18.10 -0.96 -0.02
N TRP A 330 17.32 -0.19 0.74
CA TRP A 330 15.91 -0.47 1.04
C TRP A 330 15.17 0.79 1.54
N GLY A 331 13.88 0.89 1.19
CA GLY A 331 12.92 1.84 1.75
C GLY A 331 12.72 3.07 0.88
N GLY A 332 11.48 3.57 0.86
CA GLY A 332 11.08 4.79 0.14
C GLY A 332 10.70 4.58 -1.32
N GLU A 333 11.19 3.51 -1.97
CA GLU A 333 10.95 3.26 -3.39
C GLU A 333 9.50 2.91 -3.71
N ASN A 334 8.81 2.26 -2.76
CA ASN A 334 7.41 1.90 -2.88
C ASN A 334 6.52 3.16 -2.86
N LEU A 335 6.82 4.14 -2.00
CA LEU A 335 6.11 5.41 -1.96
C LEU A 335 6.42 6.28 -3.19
N GLU A 336 7.70 6.41 -3.56
CA GLU A 336 8.10 7.14 -4.79
C GLU A 336 7.38 6.62 -6.02
N PHE A 337 7.36 5.28 -6.18
CA PHE A 337 6.73 4.69 -7.34
C PHE A 337 5.21 4.84 -7.30
N SER A 338 4.58 4.71 -6.12
CA SER A 338 3.14 4.93 -5.94
C SER A 338 2.72 6.33 -6.37
N PHE A 339 3.41 7.36 -5.86
CA PHE A 339 3.14 8.76 -6.21
C PHE A 339 3.32 8.99 -7.71
N ARG A 340 4.41 8.50 -8.28
CA ARG A 340 4.69 8.59 -9.72
C ARG A 340 3.63 7.90 -10.58
N ILE A 341 3.21 6.68 -10.24
CA ILE A 341 2.18 5.95 -11.01
C ILE A 341 0.92 6.82 -11.10
N TRP A 342 0.41 7.28 -9.96
CA TRP A 342 -0.82 8.06 -9.91
C TRP A 342 -0.67 9.42 -10.59
N GLN A 343 0.33 10.20 -10.19
CA GLN A 343 0.52 11.56 -10.71
C GLN A 343 0.79 11.57 -12.21
N CYS A 344 1.43 10.54 -12.76
CA CYS A 344 1.75 10.45 -14.19
C CYS A 344 0.72 9.65 -15.02
N GLY A 345 -0.49 9.42 -14.49
CA GLY A 345 -1.66 8.95 -15.26
C GLY A 345 -1.93 7.44 -15.24
N GLY A 346 -1.17 6.68 -14.47
CA GLY A 346 -1.43 5.26 -14.21
C GLY A 346 -2.49 5.02 -13.13
N THR A 347 -2.71 3.75 -12.81
CA THR A 347 -3.48 3.33 -11.63
C THR A 347 -2.70 2.28 -10.86
N LEU A 348 -2.76 2.34 -9.54
CA LEU A 348 -2.25 1.32 -8.64
C LEU A 348 -3.42 0.59 -8.01
N GLU A 349 -3.45 -0.73 -8.15
CA GLU A 349 -4.61 -1.56 -7.84
C GLU A 349 -4.20 -2.81 -7.08
N THR A 350 -4.96 -3.20 -6.05
CA THR A 350 -4.87 -4.49 -5.37
C THR A 350 -5.92 -5.42 -5.94
N HIS A 351 -5.55 -6.63 -6.34
CA HIS A 351 -6.49 -7.60 -6.91
C HIS A 351 -6.90 -8.66 -5.86
N PRO A 352 -8.18 -8.70 -5.40
CA PRO A 352 -8.61 -9.62 -4.33
C PRO A 352 -8.50 -11.11 -4.66
N CYS A 353 -8.52 -11.50 -5.93
CA CYS A 353 -8.29 -12.89 -6.35
C CYS A 353 -6.82 -13.30 -6.47
N SER A 354 -5.88 -12.37 -6.35
CA SER A 354 -4.45 -12.71 -6.36
C SER A 354 -3.93 -12.66 -4.93
N HIS A 355 -3.56 -13.80 -4.38
CA HIS A 355 -3.04 -13.91 -3.02
C HIS A 355 -1.59 -14.44 -3.04
N VAL A 356 -0.71 -13.76 -2.32
CA VAL A 356 0.67 -14.21 -2.12
C VAL A 356 1.03 -14.03 -0.65
N GLY A 357 1.37 -15.14 0.00
CA GLY A 357 1.91 -15.13 1.36
C GLY A 357 3.33 -14.58 1.38
N HIS A 358 3.63 -13.76 2.37
CA HIS A 358 4.93 -13.14 2.58
C HIS A 358 5.37 -13.34 4.03
N VAL A 359 6.62 -13.79 4.24
CA VAL A 359 7.18 -13.96 5.58
C VAL A 359 7.63 -12.61 6.13
N PHE A 360 6.80 -11.94 6.91
CA PHE A 360 7.17 -10.68 7.57
C PHE A 360 8.15 -10.96 8.71
N PRO A 361 9.42 -10.52 8.63
CA PRO A 361 10.42 -10.86 9.62
C PRO A 361 10.12 -10.21 10.97
N LYS A 362 10.63 -10.79 12.06
CA LYS A 362 10.48 -10.25 13.43
C LYS A 362 10.90 -8.78 13.55
N GLN A 363 11.97 -8.42 12.84
CA GLN A 363 12.52 -7.08 12.71
C GLN A 363 13.35 -7.00 11.43
N ALA A 364 13.91 -5.84 11.08
CA ALA A 364 14.74 -5.70 9.90
C ALA A 364 15.95 -6.68 9.92
N PRO A 365 16.08 -7.59 8.93
CA PRO A 365 17.14 -8.62 8.93
C PRO A 365 18.52 -8.08 8.52
N TYR A 366 18.59 -6.83 8.09
CA TYR A 366 19.81 -6.10 7.74
C TYR A 366 19.64 -4.60 8.02
N SER A 367 20.75 -3.86 8.02
CA SER A 367 20.71 -2.40 8.23
C SER A 367 19.91 -1.69 7.13
N ARG A 368 18.90 -0.92 7.53
CA ARG A 368 18.02 -0.12 6.66
C ARG A 368 18.28 1.39 6.79
N SER A 369 19.55 1.77 7.00
CA SER A 369 19.94 3.17 7.28
C SER A 369 19.64 4.16 6.16
N LYS A 370 19.38 3.68 4.94
CA LYS A 370 19.14 4.53 3.75
C LYS A 370 17.68 4.88 3.51
N ALA A 371 16.75 4.32 4.28
CA ALA A 371 15.31 4.60 4.12
C ALA A 371 15.00 6.09 4.25
N LEU A 372 15.67 6.82 5.17
CA LEU A 372 15.47 8.25 5.35
C LEU A 372 15.87 9.04 4.08
N ALA A 373 17.09 8.84 3.58
CA ALA A 373 17.58 9.52 2.38
C ALA A 373 16.69 9.23 1.16
N ASN A 374 16.26 7.98 1.00
CA ASN A 374 15.37 7.58 -0.09
C ASN A 374 13.99 8.25 0.03
N SER A 375 13.40 8.32 1.22
CA SER A 375 12.14 9.05 1.44
C SER A 375 12.28 10.54 1.16
N VAL A 376 13.43 11.16 1.47
CA VAL A 376 13.71 12.55 1.10
C VAL A 376 13.76 12.72 -0.42
N ARG A 377 14.38 11.79 -1.16
CA ARG A 377 14.34 11.82 -2.64
C ARG A 377 12.92 11.78 -3.18
N ALA A 378 12.07 10.92 -2.61
CA ALA A 378 10.66 10.82 -2.99
C ALA A 378 9.92 12.16 -2.71
N ALA A 379 10.11 12.72 -1.51
CA ALA A 379 9.50 13.98 -1.10
C ALA A 379 9.91 15.15 -2.02
N GLU A 380 11.20 15.29 -2.29
CA GLU A 380 11.77 16.37 -3.10
C GLU A 380 11.33 16.35 -4.58
N VAL A 381 10.91 15.20 -5.09
CA VAL A 381 10.47 15.05 -6.48
C VAL A 381 8.95 15.12 -6.61
N TRP A 382 8.19 14.54 -5.67
CA TRP A 382 6.77 14.25 -5.89
C TRP A 382 5.79 15.00 -4.98
N MET A 383 6.22 15.51 -3.82
CA MET A 383 5.32 16.04 -2.79
C MET A 383 5.09 17.55 -2.81
N ASP A 384 5.73 18.29 -3.72
CA ASP A 384 5.57 19.74 -3.84
C ASP A 384 5.73 20.46 -2.49
N GLU A 385 4.80 21.34 -2.09
CA GLU A 385 4.80 22.03 -0.80
C GLU A 385 4.52 21.10 0.41
N PHE A 386 3.86 19.97 0.21
CA PHE A 386 3.45 19.05 1.28
C PHE A 386 4.63 18.30 1.90
N LYS A 387 5.81 18.34 1.27
CA LYS A 387 7.05 17.83 1.87
C LYS A 387 7.41 18.52 3.19
N GLU A 388 6.96 19.75 3.40
CA GLU A 388 7.21 20.46 4.66
C GLU A 388 6.49 19.78 5.83
N LEU A 389 5.28 19.25 5.63
CA LEU A 389 4.55 18.47 6.65
C LEU A 389 5.34 17.24 7.09
N TYR A 390 6.06 16.62 6.16
CA TYR A 390 7.00 15.53 6.43
C TYR A 390 8.21 16.00 7.22
N TYR A 391 8.86 17.08 6.78
CA TYR A 391 10.03 17.62 7.46
C TYR A 391 9.72 18.15 8.87
N HIS A 392 8.49 18.59 9.14
CA HIS A 392 8.06 19.00 10.48
C HIS A 392 7.98 17.83 11.45
N ARG A 393 7.47 16.68 10.99
CA ARG A 393 7.30 15.45 11.79
C ARG A 393 8.56 14.59 11.87
N ASN A 394 9.47 14.76 10.92
CA ASN A 394 10.79 14.15 10.93
C ASN A 394 11.90 15.18 10.63
N PRO A 395 12.31 16.00 11.62
CA PRO A 395 13.31 17.06 11.41
C PRO A 395 14.68 16.57 10.91
N GLN A 396 15.04 15.32 11.22
CA GLN A 396 16.31 14.72 10.76
C GLN A 396 16.37 14.63 9.24
N ALA A 397 15.24 14.48 8.56
CA ALA A 397 15.15 14.42 7.11
C ALA A 397 15.67 15.69 6.42
N ARG A 398 15.64 16.86 7.09
CA ARG A 398 16.21 18.11 6.55
C ARG A 398 17.74 18.10 6.47
N LEU A 399 18.39 17.27 7.30
CA LEU A 399 19.84 17.16 7.38
C LEU A 399 20.38 16.00 6.53
N GLU A 400 19.51 15.11 6.06
CA GLU A 400 19.90 13.88 5.39
C GLU A 400 20.38 14.18 3.95
N PRO A 401 21.62 13.80 3.59
CA PRO A 401 22.09 13.90 2.22
C PRO A 401 21.34 12.93 1.31
N PHE A 402 20.56 13.46 0.36
CA PHE A 402 19.73 12.67 -0.55
C PHE A 402 20.24 12.61 -1.99
N GLY A 403 21.37 13.26 -2.28
CA GLY A 403 22.02 13.25 -3.60
C GLY A 403 21.28 14.08 -4.67
N ASP A 404 21.59 13.85 -5.94
CA ASP A 404 20.99 14.57 -7.06
C ASP A 404 19.67 13.92 -7.52
N VAL A 405 18.62 14.74 -7.66
CA VAL A 405 17.27 14.36 -8.12
C VAL A 405 16.88 15.03 -9.44
N THR A 406 17.82 15.69 -10.12
CA THR A 406 17.58 16.48 -11.33
C THR A 406 16.91 15.66 -12.44
N GLU A 407 17.40 14.46 -12.72
CA GLU A 407 16.83 13.59 -13.77
C GLU A 407 15.41 13.11 -13.41
N ARG A 408 15.11 12.91 -12.12
CA ARG A 408 13.76 12.55 -11.67
C ARG A 408 12.78 13.72 -11.82
N LYS A 409 13.23 14.95 -11.52
CA LYS A 409 12.45 16.18 -11.77
C LYS A 409 12.20 16.40 -13.28
N LYS A 410 13.21 16.16 -14.13
CA LYS A 410 13.05 16.21 -15.60
C LYS A 410 12.06 15.16 -16.10
N LEU A 411 12.11 13.94 -15.56
CA LEU A 411 11.15 12.88 -15.88
C LEU A 411 9.72 13.29 -15.52
N ARG A 412 9.50 13.81 -14.30
CA ARG A 412 8.19 14.31 -13.86
C ARG A 412 7.64 15.38 -14.81
N ALA A 413 8.48 16.33 -15.23
CA ALA A 413 8.10 17.36 -16.19
C ALA A 413 7.81 16.79 -17.59
N LYS A 414 8.66 15.87 -18.08
CA LYS A 414 8.51 15.22 -19.38
C LYS A 414 7.18 14.44 -19.49
N LEU A 415 6.81 13.74 -18.44
CA LEU A 415 5.56 12.96 -18.37
C LEU A 415 4.33 13.82 -18.07
N GLN A 416 4.49 15.14 -17.88
CA GLN A 416 3.41 16.07 -17.56
C GLN A 416 2.56 15.61 -16.36
N CYS A 417 3.24 15.09 -15.33
CA CYS A 417 2.56 14.56 -14.16
C CYS A 417 1.83 15.66 -13.38
N LYS A 418 0.71 15.27 -12.76
CA LYS A 418 -0.08 16.12 -11.87
C LYS A 418 0.69 16.45 -10.58
N ASP A 419 0.20 17.45 -9.85
CA ASP A 419 0.77 17.86 -8.57
C ASP A 419 0.36 16.91 -7.42
N PHE A 420 0.98 17.07 -6.25
CA PHE A 420 0.67 16.25 -5.08
C PHE A 420 -0.66 16.60 -4.45
N LYS A 421 -1.11 17.87 -4.58
CA LYS A 421 -2.44 18.27 -4.17
C LYS A 421 -3.52 17.45 -4.89
N TRP A 422 -3.40 17.28 -6.20
CA TRP A 422 -4.29 16.42 -6.97
C TRP A 422 -4.28 14.98 -6.46
N PHE A 423 -3.11 14.45 -6.09
CA PHE A 423 -3.00 13.11 -5.53
C PHE A 423 -3.78 13.00 -4.21
N LEU A 424 -3.61 13.95 -3.29
CA LEU A 424 -4.36 13.98 -2.03
C LEU A 424 -5.86 14.14 -2.27
N ASP A 425 -6.27 15.10 -3.10
CA ASP A 425 -7.70 15.41 -3.33
C ASP A 425 -8.44 14.32 -4.11
N THR A 426 -7.73 13.57 -4.98
CA THR A 426 -8.36 12.61 -5.92
C THR A 426 -8.11 11.16 -5.55
N VAL A 427 -6.88 10.83 -5.16
CA VAL A 427 -6.45 9.44 -4.91
C VAL A 427 -6.63 9.07 -3.45
N TYR A 428 -6.23 9.97 -2.53
CA TYR A 428 -6.25 9.70 -1.09
C TYR A 428 -6.92 10.79 -0.24
N PRO A 429 -8.19 11.15 -0.53
CA PRO A 429 -8.88 12.24 0.17
C PRO A 429 -9.22 11.92 1.62
N GLU A 430 -9.12 10.64 2.02
CA GLU A 430 -9.36 10.19 3.39
C GLU A 430 -8.17 10.47 4.33
N LEU A 431 -6.96 10.73 3.78
CA LEU A 431 -5.81 11.14 4.57
C LEU A 431 -6.00 12.59 5.04
N HIS A 432 -6.03 12.81 6.35
CA HIS A 432 -6.02 14.17 6.88
C HIS A 432 -4.72 14.88 6.48
N VAL A 433 -4.84 16.12 5.99
CA VAL A 433 -3.72 16.97 5.64
C VAL A 433 -3.56 18.05 6.72
N PRO A 434 -2.52 17.96 7.58
CA PRO A 434 -2.20 18.97 8.57
C PRO A 434 -2.04 20.37 7.97
N GLU A 435 -2.35 21.38 8.77
CA GLU A 435 -2.25 22.78 8.37
C GLU A 435 -0.83 23.32 8.61
N ASP A 436 -0.19 22.88 9.70
CA ASP A 436 1.14 23.30 10.18
C ASP A 436 1.36 24.83 10.02
N ARG A 437 0.40 25.61 10.54
CA ARG A 437 0.43 27.08 10.42
C ARG A 437 1.64 27.66 11.15
N PRO A 438 2.34 28.66 10.59
CA PRO A 438 3.51 29.27 11.23
C PRO A 438 3.23 29.71 12.68
N GLY A 439 4.07 29.23 13.61
CA GLY A 439 3.92 29.52 15.04
C GLY A 439 2.86 28.69 15.79
N PHE A 440 2.27 27.67 15.14
CA PHE A 440 1.21 26.82 15.71
C PHE A 440 1.51 25.32 15.61
N PHE A 441 2.77 24.92 15.43
CA PHE A 441 3.18 23.52 15.48
C PHE A 441 4.60 23.38 16.05
N GLY A 442 4.96 22.16 16.42
CA GLY A 442 6.25 21.82 17.04
C GLY A 442 6.09 21.50 18.51
N MET A 443 7.07 21.89 19.34
CA MET A 443 6.98 21.68 20.78
C MET A 443 6.14 22.79 21.42
N LEU A 444 5.13 22.42 22.21
CA LEU A 444 4.31 23.36 22.97
C LEU A 444 4.96 23.60 24.33
N GLN A 445 5.73 24.67 24.44
CA GLN A 445 6.58 24.99 25.59
C GLN A 445 5.87 25.88 26.61
N ASN A 446 6.17 25.68 27.89
CA ASN A 446 5.69 26.55 28.96
C ASN A 446 6.65 27.73 29.22
N ARG A 447 6.10 28.92 29.51
CA ARG A 447 6.88 30.13 29.81
C ARG A 447 7.42 30.14 31.24
N GLY A 448 6.62 29.74 32.22
CA GLY A 448 6.99 29.75 33.63
C GLY A 448 7.92 28.61 34.01
N LEU A 449 7.54 27.37 33.67
CA LEU A 449 8.34 26.17 33.82
C LEU A 449 9.32 26.04 32.65
N ARG A 450 10.42 26.80 32.72
CA ARG A 450 11.40 26.92 31.63
C ARG A 450 12.01 25.58 31.24
N GLY A 451 12.08 25.34 29.93
CA GLY A 451 12.66 24.13 29.36
C GLY A 451 11.72 22.91 29.37
N TYR A 452 10.48 23.07 29.82
CA TYR A 452 9.46 22.01 29.77
C TYR A 452 8.45 22.24 28.65
N CYS A 453 8.11 21.15 27.98
CA CYS A 453 7.18 21.07 26.87
C CYS A 453 6.08 20.05 27.17
N LEU A 454 4.93 20.18 26.52
CA LEU A 454 3.97 19.08 26.46
C LEU A 454 4.66 17.83 25.89
N ASP A 455 4.36 16.69 26.51
CA ASP A 455 4.91 15.39 26.16
C ASP A 455 3.82 14.34 26.25
N TYR A 456 3.67 13.54 25.20
CA TYR A 456 2.74 12.43 25.16
C TYR A 456 3.42 11.17 24.64
N ASN A 457 3.46 10.15 25.50
CA ASN A 457 4.03 8.84 25.19
C ASN A 457 2.97 7.75 25.47
N PRO A 458 2.24 7.26 24.46
CA PRO A 458 1.24 6.22 24.66
C PRO A 458 1.92 4.89 25.07
N PRO A 459 1.23 4.01 25.82
CA PRO A 459 1.81 2.72 26.24
C PRO A 459 2.04 1.78 25.05
N ASN A 460 1.29 1.98 23.97
CA ASN A 460 1.38 1.25 22.73
C ASN A 460 1.20 2.25 21.59
N GLU A 461 2.09 2.21 20.61
CA GLU A 461 2.03 3.10 19.44
C GLU A 461 0.73 2.94 18.61
N ASN A 462 0.04 1.80 18.73
CA ASN A 462 -1.24 1.53 18.07
C ASN A 462 -2.47 1.93 18.89
N HIS A 463 -2.31 2.21 20.19
CA HIS A 463 -3.41 2.62 21.06
C HIS A 463 -3.04 3.93 21.75
N VAL A 464 -3.38 5.03 21.07
CA VAL A 464 -2.97 6.39 21.41
C VAL A 464 -3.96 7.11 22.32
N GLU A 465 -5.04 6.45 22.77
CA GLU A 465 -6.11 7.06 23.57
C GLU A 465 -5.96 6.81 25.08
N GLY A 466 -6.66 7.60 25.89
CA GLY A 466 -6.95 7.31 27.30
C GLY A 466 -5.82 7.58 28.29
N HIS A 467 -4.70 8.16 27.84
CA HIS A 467 -3.55 8.43 28.70
C HIS A 467 -3.33 9.94 28.90
N GLN A 468 -2.80 10.29 30.07
CA GLN A 468 -2.56 11.67 30.47
C GLN A 468 -1.40 12.28 29.68
N VAL A 469 -1.58 13.52 29.20
CA VAL A 469 -0.49 14.35 28.67
C VAL A 469 0.37 14.87 29.82
N LEU A 470 1.68 14.85 29.67
CA LEU A 470 2.63 15.24 30.70
C LEU A 470 3.45 16.48 30.29
N LEU A 471 4.29 16.94 31.20
CA LEU A 471 5.36 17.89 30.89
C LEU A 471 6.71 17.19 31.04
N TYR A 472 7.56 17.36 30.03
CA TYR A 472 8.92 16.81 30.04
C TYR A 472 9.92 17.84 29.50
N LEU A 473 11.21 17.60 29.76
CA LEU A 473 12.27 18.46 29.22
C LEU A 473 12.20 18.45 27.69
N CYS A 474 12.19 19.64 27.09
CA CYS A 474 12.14 19.81 25.64
C CYS A 474 13.41 19.21 25.01
N HIS A 475 13.25 18.30 24.05
CA HIS A 475 14.38 17.65 23.36
C HIS A 475 14.44 17.93 21.85
N GLY A 476 13.37 18.49 21.25
CA GLY A 476 13.37 18.91 19.84
C GLY A 476 13.44 17.78 18.81
N MET A 477 13.12 16.54 19.22
CA MET A 477 13.15 15.37 18.32
C MET A 477 11.80 15.09 17.63
N GLY A 478 10.78 15.92 17.89
CA GLY A 478 9.41 15.67 17.42
C GLY A 478 8.76 14.50 18.17
N GLN A 479 8.04 13.64 17.44
CA GLN A 479 7.35 12.46 18.00
C GLN A 479 6.48 12.81 19.21
N ASN A 480 6.88 12.38 20.41
CA ASN A 480 6.16 12.58 21.68
C ASN A 480 5.96 14.06 22.05
N GLN A 481 6.80 14.95 21.53
CA GLN A 481 6.72 16.39 21.80
C GLN A 481 6.29 17.21 20.58
N PHE A 482 5.77 16.57 19.52
CA PHE A 482 5.22 17.30 18.38
C PHE A 482 3.71 17.43 18.53
N PHE A 483 3.24 18.67 18.58
CA PHE A 483 1.83 19.03 18.58
C PHE A 483 1.54 20.06 17.49
N GLU A 484 0.29 20.11 17.06
CA GLU A 484 -0.24 21.12 16.14
C GLU A 484 -1.51 21.75 16.73
N TYR A 485 -1.61 23.08 16.67
CA TYR A 485 -2.83 23.81 17.00
C TYR A 485 -3.60 24.23 15.73
N THR A 486 -4.78 23.65 15.54
CA THR A 486 -5.54 23.78 14.28
C THR A 486 -6.45 25.01 14.26
N THR A 487 -6.93 25.41 13.08
CA THR A 487 -7.97 26.46 12.96
C THR A 487 -9.30 26.05 13.60
N ARG A 488 -9.52 24.75 13.77
CA ARG A 488 -10.68 24.17 14.47
C ARG A 488 -10.52 24.12 15.99
N LYS A 489 -9.47 24.76 16.53
CA LYS A 489 -9.21 24.89 17.97
C LYS A 489 -8.83 23.58 18.66
N GLU A 490 -8.30 22.61 17.91
CA GLU A 490 -7.81 21.35 18.47
C GLU A 490 -6.31 21.45 18.74
N ILE A 491 -5.81 20.71 19.73
CA ILE A 491 -4.39 20.45 19.91
C ILE A 491 -4.14 18.99 19.50
N ARG A 492 -3.56 18.80 18.33
CA ARG A 492 -3.36 17.48 17.72
C ARG A 492 -1.98 16.91 18.04
N TYR A 493 -1.97 15.64 18.40
CA TYR A 493 -0.82 14.74 18.37
C TYR A 493 -0.92 13.89 17.09
N ASN A 494 -0.26 14.37 16.03
CA ASN A 494 -0.42 13.81 14.67
C ASN A 494 0.91 13.57 13.95
N THR A 495 1.97 13.25 14.70
CA THR A 495 3.19 12.71 14.08
C THR A 495 2.92 11.39 13.37
N ARG A 496 1.93 10.62 13.85
CA ARG A 496 1.52 9.31 13.32
C ARG A 496 0.00 9.28 13.18
N GLN A 497 -0.49 8.30 12.42
CA GLN A 497 -1.92 7.99 12.33
C GLN A 497 -2.28 6.83 13.28
N PRO A 498 -3.51 6.79 13.83
CA PRO A 498 -4.55 7.81 13.71
C PRO A 498 -4.22 9.08 14.49
N GLU A 499 -4.73 10.24 14.04
CA GLU A 499 -4.53 11.50 14.77
C GLU A 499 -5.30 11.52 16.08
N ALA A 500 -4.60 11.93 17.12
CA ALA A 500 -5.17 12.06 18.45
C ALA A 500 -5.22 13.54 18.85
N CYS A 501 -6.27 13.91 19.58
CA CYS A 501 -6.59 15.26 20.00
C CYS A 501 -6.61 15.31 21.53
N ILE A 502 -6.01 16.35 22.10
CA ILE A 502 -6.11 16.59 23.54
C ILE A 502 -7.60 16.81 23.90
N THR A 503 -8.05 16.14 24.95
CA THR A 503 -9.40 16.25 25.49
C THR A 503 -9.35 16.38 27.01
N VAL A 504 -10.45 16.87 27.58
CA VAL A 504 -10.66 16.91 29.04
C VAL A 504 -11.99 16.22 29.35
N GLU A 505 -11.95 15.17 30.15
CA GLU A 505 -13.16 14.49 30.61
C GLU A 505 -13.99 15.36 31.57
N ASP A 506 -15.30 15.16 31.57
CA ASP A 506 -16.23 15.94 32.40
C ASP A 506 -15.87 15.83 33.89
N GLY A 507 -15.76 17.01 34.54
CA GLY A 507 -15.43 17.10 35.96
C GLY A 507 -13.98 16.77 36.31
N LYS A 508 -13.11 16.53 35.32
CA LYS A 508 -11.67 16.36 35.50
C LYS A 508 -10.91 17.64 35.20
N ASP A 509 -9.68 17.70 35.69
CA ASP A 509 -8.72 18.77 35.41
C ASP A 509 -7.51 18.29 34.59
N THR A 510 -7.43 16.98 34.31
CA THR A 510 -6.35 16.36 33.55
C THR A 510 -6.61 16.44 32.04
N LEU A 511 -5.55 16.78 31.29
CA LEU A 511 -5.54 16.63 29.83
C LEU A 511 -5.21 15.17 29.49
N VAL A 512 -6.08 14.54 28.71
CA VAL A 512 -5.89 13.18 28.18
C VAL A 512 -5.97 13.20 26.66
N MET A 513 -5.58 12.09 26.03
CA MET A 513 -5.64 11.96 24.58
C MET A 513 -6.86 11.14 24.15
N ASP A 514 -7.59 11.59 23.13
CA ASP A 514 -8.71 10.89 22.48
C ASP A 514 -8.57 11.04 20.95
N LEU A 515 -9.28 10.25 20.14
CA LEU A 515 -9.18 10.39 18.68
C LEU A 515 -9.77 11.72 18.19
N CYS A 516 -9.11 12.32 17.20
CA CYS A 516 -9.66 13.45 16.48
C CYS A 516 -10.88 13.00 15.65
N ARG A 517 -11.89 13.85 15.54
CA ARG A 517 -13.15 13.56 14.81
C ARG A 517 -13.38 14.55 13.68
N GLU A 518 -14.27 14.21 12.75
CA GLU A 518 -14.68 15.14 11.68
C GLU A 518 -15.30 16.43 12.25
N THR A 519 -16.23 16.25 13.19
CA THR A 519 -16.81 17.32 14.01
C THR A 519 -16.12 17.36 15.35
N VAL A 520 -15.49 18.49 15.68
CA VAL A 520 -14.73 18.67 16.93
C VAL A 520 -15.68 18.63 18.13
N PRO A 521 -15.49 17.69 19.07
CA PRO A 521 -16.19 17.68 20.35
C PRO A 521 -15.88 18.94 21.19
N GLU A 522 -16.84 19.44 21.97
CA GLU A 522 -16.65 20.65 22.78
C GLU A 522 -15.49 20.51 23.79
N ASN A 523 -15.27 19.30 24.31
CA ASN A 523 -14.21 18.97 25.25
C ASN A 523 -12.81 18.82 24.62
N GLN A 524 -12.70 19.01 23.29
CA GLN A 524 -11.44 19.08 22.56
C GLN A 524 -11.13 20.51 22.06
N GLU A 525 -11.98 21.50 22.37
CA GLU A 525 -11.78 22.89 21.92
C GLU A 525 -10.93 23.72 22.90
N PHE A 526 -9.78 24.19 22.42
CA PHE A 526 -8.86 25.08 23.11
C PHE A 526 -8.68 26.42 22.38
N ILE A 527 -8.64 27.52 23.12
CA ILE A 527 -8.33 28.86 22.59
C ILE A 527 -6.93 29.22 23.06
N LEU A 528 -5.98 29.25 22.12
CA LEU A 528 -4.64 29.79 22.35
C LEU A 528 -4.67 31.30 22.04
N GLN A 529 -4.57 32.12 23.07
CA GLN A 529 -4.56 33.58 22.97
C GLN A 529 -3.16 34.10 22.59
N GLU A 530 -3.09 35.35 22.09
CA GLU A 530 -1.83 35.98 21.68
C GLU A 530 -0.81 36.12 22.83
N ASP A 531 -1.29 36.24 24.07
CA ASP A 531 -0.44 36.32 25.26
C ASP A 531 0.08 34.95 25.75
N GLY A 532 -0.30 33.87 25.06
CA GLY A 532 0.05 32.49 25.37
C GLY A 532 -0.95 31.79 26.29
N THR A 533 -2.03 32.44 26.72
CA THR A 533 -3.06 31.76 27.53
C THR A 533 -3.71 30.65 26.73
N LEU A 534 -3.68 29.43 27.28
CA LEU A 534 -4.35 28.29 26.67
C LEU A 534 -5.63 27.97 27.45
N VAL A 535 -6.78 28.36 26.90
CA VAL A 535 -8.10 28.23 27.54
C VAL A 535 -8.84 27.01 27.00
N HIS A 536 -9.22 26.08 27.87
CA HIS A 536 -10.17 25.04 27.51
C HIS A 536 -11.59 25.61 27.48
N LYS A 537 -12.22 25.61 26.31
CA LYS A 537 -13.44 26.37 26.02
C LYS A 537 -14.63 25.87 26.85
N HIS A 538 -14.83 24.56 26.93
CA HIS A 538 -15.97 23.95 27.62
C HIS A 538 -15.94 24.22 29.13
N SER A 539 -14.79 23.99 29.78
CA SER A 539 -14.65 24.20 31.24
C SER A 539 -14.38 25.65 31.65
N ARG A 540 -14.06 26.54 30.69
CA ARG A 540 -13.65 27.94 30.92
C ARG A 540 -12.45 28.08 31.88
N LYS A 541 -11.55 27.10 31.84
CA LYS A 541 -10.33 27.06 32.67
C LYS A 541 -9.09 27.16 31.78
N CYS A 542 -7.99 27.61 32.37
CA CYS A 542 -6.71 27.75 31.71
C CYS A 542 -5.81 26.55 32.00
N VAL A 543 -5.01 26.14 31.03
CA VAL A 543 -4.01 25.09 31.19
C VAL A 543 -2.82 25.67 31.94
N GLU A 544 -2.47 25.10 33.09
CA GLU A 544 -1.36 25.50 33.94
C GLU A 544 -0.35 24.36 34.09
N ALA A 545 0.94 24.69 34.00
CA ALA A 545 2.01 23.76 34.36
C ALA A 545 2.09 23.62 35.89
N THR A 546 1.84 22.42 36.40
CA THR A 546 1.93 22.15 37.85
C THR A 546 2.75 20.89 38.14
N GLU A 547 3.28 20.81 39.35
CA GLU A 547 3.88 19.60 39.88
C GLU A 547 2.81 18.53 40.11
N LYS A 548 3.14 17.27 39.82
CA LYS A 548 2.27 16.13 40.10
C LYS A 548 2.30 15.82 41.60
N VAL A 549 1.14 15.56 42.18
CA VAL A 549 1.00 15.32 43.63
C VAL A 549 1.64 13.99 44.10
N LEU A 550 1.74 13.00 43.20
CA LEU A 550 2.07 11.61 43.56
C LEU A 550 3.46 11.14 43.06
N ASP A 551 4.07 11.86 42.14
CA ASP A 551 5.40 11.59 41.59
C ASP A 551 6.05 12.95 41.31
N ASN A 552 7.35 13.13 41.59
CA ASN A 552 8.13 14.38 41.42
C ASN A 552 8.28 14.84 39.93
N GLY A 553 7.24 14.70 39.11
CA GLY A 553 7.16 15.13 37.73
C GLY A 553 6.18 16.29 37.56
N PHE A 554 6.02 16.75 36.32
CA PHE A 554 5.16 17.88 35.97
C PHE A 554 4.10 17.45 34.96
N ALA A 555 2.92 18.08 35.02
CA ALA A 555 1.85 17.86 34.06
C ALA A 555 1.01 19.13 33.86
N PRO A 556 0.33 19.27 32.71
CA PRO A 556 -0.64 20.32 32.48
C PRO A 556 -1.96 19.97 33.17
N TYR A 557 -2.51 20.90 33.94
CA TYR A 557 -3.83 20.77 34.55
C TYR A 557 -4.70 22.00 34.29
N LEU A 558 -6.01 21.82 34.28
CA LEU A 558 -6.95 22.93 34.21
C LEU A 558 -7.04 23.65 35.57
N ARG A 559 -6.81 24.96 35.56
CA ARG A 559 -6.89 25.86 36.71
C ARG A 559 -7.68 27.11 36.35
N ASP A 560 -8.08 27.86 37.36
CA ASP A 560 -8.70 29.16 37.11
C ASP A 560 -7.69 30.09 36.43
N CYS A 561 -8.18 30.89 35.49
CA CYS A 561 -7.32 31.72 34.66
C CYS A 561 -6.70 32.84 35.48
N THR A 562 -5.37 32.93 35.45
CA THR A 562 -4.56 33.94 36.14
C THR A 562 -3.53 34.56 35.20
N ASN A 563 -2.80 35.56 35.69
CA ASN A 563 -1.68 36.15 34.94
C ASN A 563 -0.35 35.38 35.10
N SER A 564 -0.38 34.18 35.69
CA SER A 564 0.81 33.35 35.94
C SER A 564 1.53 32.97 34.64
N ASP A 565 2.87 33.04 34.65
CA ASP A 565 3.68 32.55 33.54
C ASP A 565 3.54 31.03 33.34
N ASN A 566 3.13 30.28 34.38
CA ASN A 566 2.84 28.84 34.25
C ASN A 566 1.58 28.56 33.40
N GLN A 567 0.76 29.58 33.12
CA GLN A 567 -0.41 29.50 32.23
C GLN A 567 -0.13 30.04 30.82
N ARG A 568 1.13 30.41 30.51
CA ARG A 568 1.51 30.92 29.19
C ARG A 568 2.29 29.88 28.42
N TRP A 569 1.81 29.59 27.21
CA TRP A 569 2.34 28.56 26.32
C TRP A 569 2.68 29.15 24.97
N PHE A 570 3.70 28.61 24.31
CA PHE A 570 4.08 29.01 22.96
C PHE A 570 4.69 27.84 22.20
N PHE A 571 4.54 27.84 20.88
CA PHE A 571 5.16 26.83 20.03
C PHE A 571 6.60 27.19 19.68
N LYS A 572 7.43 26.17 19.54
CA LYS A 572 8.79 26.28 19.03
C LYS A 572 9.09 25.10 18.10
N GLU A 573 9.58 25.39 16.90
CA GLU A 573 9.88 24.32 15.92
C GLU A 573 11.21 23.61 16.23
N ARG A 574 12.20 24.32 16.77
CA ARG A 574 13.56 23.82 16.98
C ARG A 574 14.10 24.22 18.34
N MET A 575 14.97 23.39 18.91
CA MET A 575 15.81 23.80 20.03
C MET A 575 16.79 24.87 19.54
N SER A 576 16.94 25.93 20.33
CA SER A 576 17.85 27.07 20.06
C SER A 576 19.23 26.79 20.59
#